data_AF-A0A2N6K1A2-F1
#
_entry.id   AF-A0A2N6K1A2-F1
#
_cell.length_a   1.000
_cell.length_b   1.000
_cell.length_c   1.000
_cell.angle_alpha   90.00
_cell.angle_beta   90.00
_cell.angle_gamma   90.00
#
_symmetry.space_group_name_H-M   'P 1'
#
loop_
_entity.id
_entity.type
_entity.pdbx_description
1 polymer ?
#
loop_
_entity_poly.entity_id
_entity_poly.type
_entity_poly.pdbx_seq_one_letter_code
_entity_poly.pdbx_strand_id
1 'polypeptide(L)' 'MTPEQQERLIQNIVGSLSQARHEIQIRQLCHFFRADVNYGHHVAEGLGIAIDPSMIPTSAQPVGA' A
#
# COMPACT_ATOMS: atom_id res chain seq x y z
N MET A 1 -1.62 16.30 -4.76
CA MET A 1 -2.17 15.33 -5.73
C MET A 1 -3.69 15.44 -5.66
N THR A 2 -4.40 15.56 -6.78
CA THR A 2 -5.87 15.53 -6.76
C THR A 2 -6.37 14.10 -6.49
N PRO A 3 -7.62 13.91 -6.04
CA PRO A 3 -8.20 12.58 -5.87
C PRO A 3 -8.11 11.72 -7.14
N GLU A 4 -8.38 12.28 -8.33
CA GLU A 4 -8.28 11.49 -9.56
C GLU A 4 -6.83 11.12 -9.91
N GLN A 5 -5.87 12.00 -9.61
CA GLN A 5 -4.45 11.69 -9.79
C GLN A 5 -4.01 10.56 -8.86
N GLN A 6 -4.53 10.53 -7.63
CA GLN A 6 -4.26 9.46 -6.67
C GLN A 6 -4.79 8.12 -7.15
N GLU A 7 -6.03 8.10 -7.60
CA GLU A 7 -6.67 6.89 -8.12
C GLU A 7 -5.92 6.33 -9.32
N ARG A 8 -5.59 7.18 -10.31
CA ARG A 8 -4.78 6.76 -11.47
C ARG A 8 -3.42 6.21 -11.07
N LEU A 9 -2.76 6.81 -10.09
CA LEU A 9 -1.48 6.34 -9.59
C LEU A 9 -1.61 4.95 -8.96
N ILE A 10 -2.63 4.73 -8.13
CA ILE A 10 -2.90 3.43 -7.51
C ILE A 10 -3.17 2.37 -8.58
N GLN A 11 -4.02 2.68 -9.57
CA GLN A 11 -4.32 1.75 -10.67
C GLN A 11 -3.07 1.36 -11.47
N ASN A 12 -2.19 2.32 -11.78
CA ASN A 12 -0.94 2.04 -12.49
C ASN A 12 0.00 1.13 -11.68
N ILE A 13 0.08 1.36 -10.36
CA ILE A 13 0.91 0.55 -9.46
C ILE A 13 0.36 -0.87 -9.34
N VAL A 14 -0.95 -1.01 -9.13
CA VAL A 14 -1.63 -2.32 -9.07
C VAL A 14 -1.43 -3.09 -10.37
N GLY A 15 -1.68 -2.44 -11.51
CA GLY A 15 -1.46 -3.03 -12.84
C GLY A 15 -0.03 -3.55 -13.01
N SER A 16 0.96 -2.75 -12.63
CA SER A 16 2.37 -3.13 -12.73
C SER A 16 2.76 -4.24 -11.75
N LEU A 17 2.37 -4.15 -10.49
CA LEU A 17 2.72 -5.12 -9.45
C LEU A 17 2.00 -6.46 -9.59
N SER A 18 0.80 -6.47 -10.19
CA SER A 18 0.05 -7.71 -10.46
C SER A 18 0.84 -8.71 -11.31
N GLN A 19 1.77 -8.22 -12.13
CA GLN A 19 2.64 -9.02 -13.00
C GLN A 19 3.93 -9.47 -12.30
N ALA A 20 4.23 -8.93 -11.11
CA ALA A 20 5.41 -9.29 -10.34
C ALA A 20 5.19 -10.59 -9.55
N ARG A 21 6.28 -11.24 -9.14
CA ARG A 21 6.20 -12.39 -8.22
C ARG A 21 5.57 -11.97 -6.90
N HIS A 22 4.82 -12.86 -6.26
CA HIS A 22 4.12 -12.59 -5.01
C HIS A 22 5.03 -12.01 -3.91
N GLU A 23 6.24 -12.55 -3.73
CA GLU A 23 7.22 -12.04 -2.77
C GLU A 23 7.64 -10.56 -3.02
N ILE A 24 7.62 -10.11 -4.28
CA ILE A 24 7.92 -8.72 -4.64
C ILE A 24 6.72 -7.84 -4.28
N GLN A 25 5.51 -8.32 -4.56
CA GLN A 25 4.27 -7.62 -4.18
C GLN A 25 4.24 -7.37 -2.68
N ILE A 26 4.51 -8.40 -1.86
CA ILE A 26 4.53 -8.28 -0.39
C ILE A 26 5.61 -7.29 0.09
N ARG A 27 6.84 -7.37 -0.42
CA ARG A 27 7.91 -6.44 -0.04
C ARG A 27 7.56 -4.99 -0.39
N GLN A 28 7.01 -4.77 -1.58
CA GLN A 28 6.61 -3.44 -2.00
C GLN A 28 5.44 -2.90 -1.15
N LEU A 29 4.52 -3.78 -0.77
CA LEU A 29 3.42 -3.45 0.11
C LEU A 29 3.90 -3.00 1.50
N CYS A 30 4.94 -3.62 2.05
CA CYS A 30 5.57 -3.15 3.29
C CYS A 30 6.11 -1.72 3.16
N HIS A 31 6.68 -1.34 2.01
CA HIS A 31 7.13 0.04 1.79
C HIS A 31 5.97 1.02 1.72
N PHE A 32 4.86 0.65 1.08
CA PHE A 32 3.67 1.50 1.04
C PHE A 32 3.06 1.69 2.44
N PHE A 33 2.89 0.63 3.24
CA PHE A 33 2.39 0.76 4.62
C PHE A 33 3.29 1.61 5.52
N ARG A 34 4.61 1.57 5.30
CA ARG A 34 5.55 2.42 6.03
C ARG A 34 5.49 3.89 5.60
N ALA A 35 5.08 4.16 4.37
CA ALA A 35 4.94 5.52 3.85
C ALA A 35 3.59 6.14 4.22
N ASP A 36 2.50 5.40 4.01
CA ASP A 36 1.13 5.80 4.32
C ASP A 36 0.23 4.55 4.42
N VAL A 37 -0.46 4.40 5.55
CA VAL A 37 -1.27 3.20 5.83
C VAL A 37 -2.46 3.09 4.88
N ASN A 38 -3.13 4.20 4.56
CA ASN A 38 -4.27 4.19 3.64
C ASN A 38 -3.81 3.85 2.23
N TYR A 39 -2.64 4.35 1.83
CA TYR A 39 -2.05 4.04 0.54
C TYR A 39 -1.68 2.55 0.43
N GLY A 40 -1.03 2.00 1.46
CA GLY A 40 -0.76 0.57 1.55
C GLY A 40 -2.03 -0.26 1.45
N HIS A 41 -3.11 0.16 2.12
CA HIS A 41 -4.40 -0.52 2.08
C HIS A 41 -4.99 -0.57 0.66
N HIS A 42 -5.08 0.57 -0.04
CA HIS A 42 -5.63 0.60 -1.39
C HIS A 42 -4.83 -0.23 -2.39
N VAL A 43 -3.50 -0.27 -2.26
CA VAL A 43 -2.67 -1.12 -3.11
C VAL A 43 -2.85 -2.61 -2.78
N ALA A 44 -2.98 -2.97 -1.50
CA ALA A 44 -3.27 -4.35 -1.08
C ALA A 44 -4.60 -4.85 -1.64
N GLU A 45 -5.64 -4.02 -1.53
CA GLU A 45 -6.98 -4.30 -2.04
C GLU A 45 -6.96 -4.50 -3.56
N GLY A 46 -6.30 -3.60 -4.30
CA GLY A 46 -6.16 -3.75 -5.76
C GLY A 46 -5.38 -5.00 -6.19
N LEU A 47 -4.46 -5.48 -5.36
CA LEU A 47 -3.72 -6.73 -5.60
C LEU A 47 -4.46 -7.98 -5.09
N GLY A 48 -5.60 -7.84 -4.40
CA GLY A 48 -6.33 -8.95 -3.79
C GLY A 48 -5.56 -9.63 -2.65
N ILE A 49 -4.67 -8.91 -1.97
CA ILE A 49 -3.84 -9.44 -0.88
C ILE A 49 -4.50 -9.12 0.45
N ALA A 50 -4.80 -10.14 1.23
CA ALA A 50 -5.26 -9.96 2.60
C ALA A 50 -4.16 -9.34 3.45
N ILE A 51 -4.48 -8.26 4.16
CA ILE A 51 -3.54 -7.54 5.02
C ILE A 51 -3.48 -8.28 6.36
N ASP A 52 -2.29 -8.74 6.73
CA ASP A 52 -2.02 -9.18 8.09
C ASP A 52 -1.81 -7.93 8.97
N PRO A 53 -2.50 -7.79 10.11
CA PRO A 53 -2.33 -6.67 11.03
C PRO A 53 -0.88 -6.43 11.48
N SER A 54 -0.02 -7.46 11.46
CA SER A 54 1.42 -7.35 11.75
C SER A 54 2.22 -6.54 10.71
N MET A 55 1.67 -6.34 9.51
CA MET A 55 2.28 -5.51 8.47
C MET A 55 2.07 -4.00 8.70
N ILE A 56 1.13 -3.64 9.58
CA ILE A 56 0.82 -2.26 9.92
C ILE A 56 1.80 -1.82 11.03
N PRO A 57 2.64 -0.80 10.81
CA PRO A 57 3.57 -0.36 11.83
C PRO A 57 2.83 0.10 13.09
N THR A 58 3.08 -0.55 14.23
CA THR A 58 2.53 -0.20 15.55
C THR A 58 2.93 1.22 16.02
N SER A 59 3.88 1.86 15.34
CA SER A 59 4.42 3.18 15.69
C SER A 59 3.94 4.33 14.79
N ALA A 60 2.75 4.25 14.20
CA ALA A 60 2.03 5.46 13.77
C ALA A 60 1.31 6.08 14.99
N GLN A 61 2.06 6.38 16.05
CA GLN A 61 1.58 7.30 17.07
C GLN A 61 1.49 8.68 16.39
N PRO A 62 0.39 9.44 16.55
CA PRO A 62 0.44 10.85 16.19
C PRO A 62 1.57 11.46 17.00
N VAL A 63 2.56 12.07 16.35
CA VAL A 63 3.45 12.99 17.04
C VAL A 63 2.55 14.16 17.45
N GLY A 64 2.04 14.07 18.68
CA GLY A 64 1.13 15.04 19.27
C GLY A 64 1.90 16.17 19.93
N ALA A 65 1.24 17.34 19.91
CA ALA A 65 1.56 18.65 20.49
C ALA A 65 2.45 19.58 19.66
#